data_AF-A0A0B1SQY0-F1
#
_entry.id   AF-A0A0B1SQY0-F1
#
_cell.length_a   1.000
_cell.length_b   1.000
_cell.length_c   1.000
_cell.angle_alpha   90.00
_cell.angle_beta   90.00
_cell.angle_gamma   90.00
#
_symmetry.space_group_name_H-M   'P 1'
#
loop_
_entity.id
_entity.type
_entity.pdbx_description
1 polymer ?
#
loop_
_entity_poly.entity_id
_entity_poly.type
_entity_poly.pdbx_seq_one_letter_code
_entity_poly.pdbx_strand_id
1 'polypeptide(L)'
;MIERSNEGREGRLLGYSIVGRPYPSPLVPFFWTVFFFEFAVRFTGCAEGSSNVILHGSLADLNFVKYYLKDDIVVAVANAGQYPVAIQFLELFKRKIQITREDVEKNTTDDWMAWLNQ
;
A
#
# COMPACT_ATOMS: atom_id res chain seq x y z
N MET A 1 -13.94 15.12 -10.34
CA MET A 1 -13.26 16.33 -9.82
C MET A 1 -11.96 15.86 -9.17
N ILE A 2 -10.87 16.51 -9.58
CA ILE A 2 -9.45 16.11 -9.55
C ILE A 2 -8.87 15.91 -8.14
N GLU A 3 -7.95 14.93 -8.06
CA GLU A 3 -6.88 14.70 -7.08
C GLU A 3 -6.77 15.67 -5.90
N ARG A 4 -7.02 15.16 -4.69
CA ARG A 4 -6.41 15.69 -3.46
C ARG A 4 -5.59 14.60 -2.79
N SER A 5 -4.41 14.35 -3.32
CA SER A 5 -3.50 13.37 -2.74
C SER A 5 -2.09 13.56 -3.27
N ASN A 6 -1.37 14.56 -2.73
CA ASN A 6 0.06 14.50 -2.40
C ASN A 6 0.68 15.88 -2.10
N GLU A 7 0.05 16.99 -2.52
CA GLU A 7 0.62 18.35 -2.38
C GLU A 7 0.99 18.76 -0.94
N GLY A 8 0.22 18.34 0.07
CA GLY A 8 0.51 18.69 1.48
C GLY A 8 1.77 18.03 2.05
N ARG A 9 2.24 16.92 1.46
CA ARG A 9 3.43 16.19 1.94
C ARG A 9 4.71 16.74 1.33
N GLU A 10 4.66 17.14 0.06
CA GLU A 10 5.81 17.73 -0.65
C GLU A 10 6.24 19.07 -0.05
N GLY A 11 5.29 19.95 0.31
CA GLY A 11 5.61 21.22 0.98
C GLY A 11 6.30 21.02 2.34
N ARG A 12 5.89 20.01 3.11
CA ARG A 12 6.53 19.67 4.39
C ARG A 12 7.91 19.05 4.18
N LEU A 13 8.07 18.19 3.17
CA LEU A 13 9.35 17.60 2.77
C LEU A 13 10.38 18.66 2.35
N LEU A 14 9.97 19.61 1.50
CA LEU A 14 10.79 20.75 1.11
C LEU A 14 11.18 21.58 2.33
N GLY A 15 10.23 21.81 3.25
CA GLY A 15 10.51 22.47 4.53
C GLY A 15 11.65 21.80 5.30
N TYR A 16 11.57 20.49 5.55
CA TYR A 16 12.63 19.74 6.26
C TYR A 16 13.99 19.78 5.52
N SER A 17 13.99 19.69 4.19
CA SER A 17 15.21 19.81 3.39
C SER A 17 15.87 21.18 3.49
N ILE A 18 15.07 22.26 3.52
CA ILE A 18 15.57 23.64 3.62
C ILE A 18 16.15 23.93 5.01
N VAL A 19 15.54 23.42 6.09
CA VAL A 19 16.10 23.54 7.46
C VAL A 19 17.18 22.49 7.78
N GLY A 20 17.64 21.70 6.80
CA GLY A 20 18.73 20.74 6.97
C GLY A 20 18.42 19.63 7.98
N ARG A 21 17.13 19.33 8.22
CA ARG A 21 16.71 18.29 9.16
C ARG A 21 16.25 17.06 8.37
N PRO A 22 16.77 15.85 8.68
CA PRO A 22 16.28 14.64 8.04
C PRO A 22 14.79 14.47 8.36
N TYR A 23 14.01 14.09 7.34
CA TYR A 23 12.58 13.86 7.51
C TYR A 23 12.37 12.70 8.51
N PRO A 24 11.53 12.88 9.54
CA PRO A 24 11.50 11.99 10.70
C PRO A 24 10.89 10.59 10.45
N SER A 25 10.35 10.30 9.27
CA SER A 25 9.72 9.01 8.97
C SER A 25 10.02 8.52 7.56
N PRO A 26 10.30 7.23 7.33
CA PRO A 26 10.47 6.70 5.98
C PRO A 26 9.22 6.98 5.13
N LEU A 27 9.44 7.54 3.94
CA LEU A 27 8.36 7.77 2.97
C LEU A 27 7.99 6.45 2.32
N VAL A 28 6.85 5.90 2.70
CA VAL A 28 6.25 4.77 1.99
C VAL A 28 5.45 5.33 0.81
N PRO A 29 5.77 4.97 -0.45
CA PRO A 29 5.00 5.41 -1.60
C PRO A 29 3.55 4.95 -1.48
N PHE A 30 2.60 5.86 -1.69
CA PHE A 30 1.18 5.57 -1.68
C PHE A 30 0.49 6.34 -2.80
N PHE A 31 -0.38 5.65 -3.52
CA PHE A 31 -1.12 6.19 -4.66
C PHE A 31 -2.56 5.67 -4.63
N TRP A 32 -3.50 6.47 -5.12
CA TRP A 32 -4.85 6.00 -5.42
C TRP A 32 -5.40 6.73 -6.63
N THR A 33 -6.27 6.07 -7.37
CA THR A 33 -6.96 6.63 -8.52
C THR A 33 -8.40 6.13 -8.55
N VAL A 34 -9.29 6.91 -9.17
CA VAL A 34 -10.68 6.53 -9.37
C VAL A 34 -10.96 6.44 -10.85
N PHE A 35 -11.40 5.27 -11.31
CA PHE A 35 -11.88 5.03 -12.65
C PHE A 35 -13.39 5.26 -12.70
N PHE A 36 -13.84 6.02 -13.71
CA PHE A 36 -15.26 6.30 -13.99
C PHE A 36 -16.08 6.83 -12.80
N PHE A 37 -15.42 7.48 -11.82
CA PHE A 37 -16.03 7.93 -10.56
C PHE A 37 -16.63 6.84 -9.65
N GLU A 38 -16.44 5.57 -10.00
CA GLU A 38 -17.08 4.44 -9.32
C GLU A 38 -16.06 3.49 -8.66
N PHE A 39 -14.91 3.27 -9.31
CA PHE A 39 -13.94 2.27 -8.87
C PHE A 39 -12.64 2.90 -8.41
N ALA A 40 -12.36 2.81 -7.11
CA ALA A 40 -11.11 3.30 -6.53
C ALA A 40 -10.07 2.16 -6.45
N VAL A 41 -8.93 2.36 -7.10
CA VAL A 41 -7.74 1.50 -6.93
C VAL A 41 -6.77 2.22 -6.02
N ARG A 42 -6.27 1.52 -5.00
CA ARG A 42 -5.27 2.01 -4.04
C ARG A 42 -4.01 1.17 -4.16
N PHE A 43 -2.86 1.81 -4.00
CA PHE A 43 -1.55 1.20 -4.13
C PHE A 43 -0.61 1.71 -3.04
N THR A 44 0.20 0.82 -2.49
CA THR A 44 1.23 1.14 -1.49
C THR A 44 2.50 0.35 -1.76
N GLY A 45 3.67 0.93 -1.47
CA GLY A 45 4.97 0.30 -1.59
C GLY A 45 5.63 0.46 -2.97
N CYS A 46 6.60 -0.38 -3.27
CA CYS A 46 7.33 -0.39 -4.54
C CYS A 46 7.34 -1.79 -5.15
N ALA A 47 6.72 -1.95 -6.33
CA ALA A 47 6.66 -3.22 -7.04
C ALA A 47 7.89 -3.47 -7.94
N GLU A 48 8.82 -2.50 -8.04
CA GLU A 48 10.00 -2.65 -8.87
C GLU A 48 10.89 -3.79 -8.35
N GLY A 49 11.21 -4.74 -9.23
CA GLY A 49 11.99 -5.93 -8.86
C GLY A 49 11.22 -6.97 -8.04
N SER A 50 9.87 -6.93 -8.02
CA SER A 50 9.06 -8.03 -7.48
C SER A 50 9.19 -9.27 -8.35
N SER A 51 9.56 -10.40 -7.75
CA SER A 51 9.69 -11.69 -8.44
C SER A 51 8.37 -12.42 -8.58
N ASN A 52 7.45 -12.19 -7.63
CA ASN A 52 6.23 -12.96 -7.47
C ASN A 52 5.03 -12.07 -7.19
N VAL A 53 3.84 -12.57 -7.53
CA VAL A 53 2.58 -11.87 -7.33
C VAL A 53 1.53 -12.86 -6.81
N ILE A 54 0.73 -12.43 -5.84
CA ILE A 54 -0.44 -13.16 -5.36
C ILE A 54 -1.67 -12.27 -5.63
N LEU A 55 -2.73 -12.87 -6.18
CA LEU A 55 -3.97 -12.19 -6.48
C LEU A 55 -5.11 -12.86 -5.72
N HIS A 56 -5.78 -12.10 -4.86
CA HIS A 56 -7.03 -12.48 -4.21
C HIS A 56 -8.19 -11.71 -4.84
N GLY A 57 -9.35 -12.36 -4.93
CA GLY A 57 -10.56 -11.80 -5.53
C GLY A 57 -10.58 -11.86 -7.06
N SER A 58 -11.29 -10.92 -7.67
CA SER A 58 -11.60 -10.92 -9.11
C SER A 58 -11.27 -9.57 -9.72
N LEU A 59 -10.43 -9.58 -10.76
CA LEU A 59 -10.12 -8.38 -11.55
C LEU A 59 -11.34 -7.91 -12.35
N ALA A 60 -12.23 -8.83 -12.74
CA ALA A 60 -13.44 -8.50 -13.51
C ALA A 60 -14.46 -7.72 -12.66
N ASP A 61 -14.59 -8.09 -11.39
CA ASP A 61 -15.52 -7.43 -10.45
C ASP A 61 -14.92 -6.18 -9.79
N LEU A 62 -13.68 -5.81 -10.16
CA LEU A 62 -12.90 -4.72 -9.55
C LEU A 62 -12.85 -4.81 -8.02
N ASN A 63 -12.91 -6.04 -7.50
CA ASN A 63 -12.80 -6.38 -6.10
C ASN A 63 -11.65 -7.38 -5.94
N PHE A 64 -10.44 -6.84 -5.81
CA PHE A 64 -9.23 -7.62 -5.77
C PHE A 64 -8.19 -7.03 -4.83
N VAL A 65 -7.30 -7.89 -4.38
CA VAL A 65 -6.08 -7.52 -3.67
C VAL A 65 -4.92 -8.22 -4.38
N LYS A 66 -3.95 -7.43 -4.82
CA LYS A 66 -2.77 -7.89 -5.54
C LYS A 66 -1.55 -7.56 -4.71
N TYR A 67 -0.90 -8.60 -4.20
CA TYR A 67 0.33 -8.53 -3.44
C TYR A 67 1.51 -8.72 -4.39
N TYR A 68 2.50 -7.84 -4.30
CA TYR A 68 3.77 -7.95 -5.00
C TYR A 68 4.82 -8.40 -3.99
N LEU A 69 5.53 -9.47 -4.31
CA LEU A 69 6.50 -10.10 -3.42
C LEU A 69 7.89 -10.09 -4.02
N LYS A 70 8.87 -9.86 -3.16
CA LYS A 70 10.30 -10.02 -3.45
C LYS A 70 10.90 -10.88 -2.34
N ASP A 71 11.58 -11.95 -2.70
CA ASP A 71 12.16 -12.91 -1.75
C ASP A 71 11.11 -13.42 -0.72
N ASP A 72 9.90 -13.70 -1.20
CA ASP A 72 8.72 -14.11 -0.41
C ASP A 72 8.24 -13.13 0.67
N ILE A 73 8.66 -11.87 0.58
CA ILE A 73 8.19 -10.77 1.43
C ILE A 73 7.36 -9.81 0.59
N VAL A 74 6.23 -9.34 1.13
CA VAL A 74 5.38 -8.36 0.45
C VAL A 74 6.07 -6.99 0.42
N VAL A 75 6.30 -6.47 -0.79
CA VAL A 75 6.97 -5.16 -1.04
C VAL A 75 6.02 -4.09 -1.57
N ALA A 76 4.90 -4.50 -2.16
CA ALA A 76 3.84 -3.59 -2.56
C ALA A 76 2.47 -4.29 -2.58
N VAL A 77 1.41 -3.50 -2.46
CA VAL A 77 0.03 -3.99 -2.53
C VAL A 77 -0.81 -3.04 -3.38
N ALA A 78 -1.54 -3.59 -4.35
CA ALA A 78 -2.60 -2.90 -5.06
C ALA A 78 -3.95 -3.50 -4.65
N ASN A 79 -4.95 -2.68 -4.34
CA ASN A 79 -6.27 -3.18 -4.01
C ASN A 79 -7.38 -2.31 -4.60
N ALA A 80 -8.45 -2.96 -5.02
CA ALA A 80 -9.71 -2.35 -5.40
C ALA A 80 -10.82 -3.09 -4.66
N GLY A 81 -11.82 -2.36 -4.14
CA GLY A 81 -12.91 -2.94 -3.36
C GLY A 81 -13.14 -2.26 -2.01
N GLN A 82 -13.97 -2.92 -1.18
CA GLN A 82 -14.46 -2.37 0.08
C GLN A 82 -13.38 -2.32 1.17
N TYR A 83 -12.54 -3.35 1.27
CA TYR A 83 -11.51 -3.42 2.29
C TYR A 83 -10.30 -2.56 1.90
N PRO A 84 -9.85 -1.63 2.76
CA PRO A 84 -8.75 -0.71 2.44
C PRO A 84 -7.38 -1.37 2.69
N VAL A 85 -7.11 -2.50 2.06
CA VAL A 85 -5.91 -3.32 2.33
C VAL A 85 -4.60 -2.55 2.07
N ALA A 86 -4.54 -1.76 0.99
CA ALA A 86 -3.36 -0.92 0.74
C ALA A 86 -3.12 0.13 1.83
N ILE A 87 -4.16 0.59 2.55
CA ILE A 87 -4.01 1.51 3.67
C ILE A 87 -3.48 0.78 4.91
N GLN A 88 -3.93 -0.45 5.16
CA GLN A 88 -3.40 -1.28 6.23
C GLN A 88 -1.90 -1.56 6.00
N PHE A 89 -1.52 -1.92 4.77
CA PHE A 89 -0.11 -2.13 4.41
C PHE A 89 0.74 -0.88 4.46
N LEU A 90 0.17 0.31 4.16
CA LEU A 90 0.88 1.57 4.39
C LEU A 90 1.34 1.70 5.85
N GLU A 91 0.50 1.30 6.80
CA GLU A 91 0.85 1.32 8.22
C GLU A 91 1.84 0.21 8.60
N LEU A 92 1.66 -1.00 8.09
CA LEU A 92 2.61 -2.11 8.29
C LEU A 92 4.02 -1.73 7.81
N PHE A 93 4.12 -1.12 6.62
CA PHE A 93 5.39 -0.64 6.06
C PHE A 93 6.01 0.47 6.90
N LYS A 94 5.22 1.40 7.44
CA LYS A 94 5.73 2.43 8.36
C LYS A 94 6.28 1.83 9.66
N ARG A 95 5.65 0.79 10.18
CA ARG A 95 6.08 0.05 11.37
C ARG A 95 7.20 -0.97 11.09
N LYS A 96 7.58 -1.14 9.82
CA LYS A 96 8.56 -2.14 9.36
C LYS A 96 8.16 -3.58 9.69
N ILE A 97 6.86 -3.84 9.80
CA ILE A 97 6.33 -5.19 9.96
C ILE A 97 6.39 -5.86 8.58
N GLN A 98 7.11 -6.97 8.49
CA GLN A 98 7.25 -7.73 7.25
C GLN A 98 6.17 -8.81 7.21
N ILE A 99 5.43 -8.84 6.10
CA ILE A 99 4.43 -9.87 5.82
C ILE A 99 5.03 -10.82 4.79
N THR A 100 5.01 -12.11 5.08
CA THR A 100 5.54 -13.14 4.18
C THR A 100 4.47 -13.69 3.24
N ARG A 101 4.89 -14.39 2.19
CA ARG A 101 4.00 -15.18 1.32
C ARG A 101 3.08 -16.08 2.15
N GLU A 102 3.63 -16.79 3.13
CA GLU A 102 2.88 -17.74 3.94
C GLU A 102 1.77 -17.04 4.75
N ASP A 103 2.04 -15.84 5.26
CA ASP A 103 1.04 -15.03 5.96
C ASP A 103 -0.10 -14.61 5.03
N VAL A 104 0.22 -14.24 3.78
CA VAL A 104 -0.77 -13.89 2.76
C VAL A 104 -1.62 -15.11 2.41
N GLU A 105 -1.01 -16.27 2.20
CA GLU A 105 -1.72 -17.51 1.87
C GLU A 105 -2.61 -18.01 3.01
N LYS A 106 -2.21 -17.79 4.27
CA LYS A 106 -3.05 -18.10 5.45
C LYS A 106 -4.20 -17.12 5.63
N ASN A 107 -4.00 -15.85 5.27
CA ASN A 107 -5.01 -14.81 5.44
C ASN A 107 -5.91 -14.69 4.20
N THR A 108 -6.85 -15.61 4.05
CA THR A 108 -7.83 -15.60 2.95
C THR A 108 -8.84 -14.46 3.03
N THR A 109 -8.88 -13.73 4.16
CA THR A 109 -9.81 -12.61 4.39
C THR A 109 -9.24 -11.24 4.02
N ASP A 110 -7.92 -11.15 3.77
CA ASP A 110 -7.21 -9.91 3.48
C ASP A 110 -7.37 -8.80 4.55
N ASP A 111 -7.77 -9.16 5.77
CA ASP A 111 -7.83 -8.24 6.91
C ASP A 111 -6.54 -8.33 7.72
N TRP A 112 -5.75 -7.25 7.69
CA TRP A 112 -4.47 -7.12 8.36
C TRP A 112 -4.53 -6.29 9.64
N MET A 113 -5.73 -5.91 10.09
CA MET A 113 -5.90 -5.12 11.31
C MET A 113 -5.36 -5.82 12.57
N ALA A 114 -5.42 -7.15 12.62
CA ALA A 114 -4.87 -7.92 13.73
C ALA A 114 -3.37 -7.69 13.97
N TRP A 115 -2.61 -7.43 12.89
CA TRP A 115 -1.17 -7.15 12.93
C TRP A 115 -0.87 -5.70 13.34
N LEU A 116 -1.86 -4.81 13.26
CA LEU A 116 -1.72 -3.39 13.64
C LEU A 116 -2.09 -3.12 15.10
N ASN A 117 -2.76 -4.06 15.76
CA ASN A 117 -3.20 -3.95 17.15
C ASN A 117 -2.25 -4.62 18.17
N GLN A 118 -1.12 -5.16 17.70
CA GLN A 118 -0.02 -5.65 18.54
C GLN A 118 0.90 -4.49 18.93
#